data_AF-A0A1S8WHF8-F1
#
_entry.id   AF-A0A1S8WHF8-F1
#
_cell.length_a   1.000
_cell.length_b   1.000
_cell.length_c   1.000
_cell.angle_alpha   90.00
_cell.angle_beta   90.00
_cell.angle_gamma   90.00
#
_symmetry.space_group_name_H-M   'P 1'
#
loop_
_entity.id
_entity.type
_entity.pdbx_description
1 polymer ?
#
loop_
_entity_poly.entity_id
_entity_poly.type
_entity_poly.pdbx_seq_one_letter_code
_entity_poly.pdbx_strand_id
1 'polypeptide(L)'
;MTLNDGRGNVLIHSLFSPYLTVVLAFVLFYCADIFLKHGFDAFKRISTSKTAFARLRNYSLSVFHALASGFGALICLLVCEDFLKDIITAENEIAYHIIGFSTGYFFHDIYHNICTGICSRSLEIIIHHITVVTSFLIVIQYRILVPYALFGLLMELNSIFLHGRHIMLYFDIDPNSVVYQTNFKANI
;
A
#
# COMPACT_ATOMS: atom_id res chain seq x y z
N MET A 1 -29.78 36.62 -13.26
CA MET A 1 -30.14 35.20 -13.08
C MET A 1 -29.12 34.37 -13.84
N THR A 2 -27.97 34.13 -13.23
CA THR A 2 -26.89 33.30 -13.79
C THR A 2 -26.93 31.97 -13.06
N LEU A 3 -27.51 30.97 -13.71
CA LEU A 3 -27.43 29.57 -13.31
C LEU A 3 -26.02 29.07 -13.60
N ASN A 4 -25.09 29.25 -12.67
CA ASN A 4 -23.80 28.56 -12.73
C ASN A 4 -23.24 28.34 -11.31
N ASP A 5 -22.63 27.17 -11.14
CA ASP A 5 -21.64 26.82 -10.10
C ASP A 5 -22.02 25.98 -8.85
N GLY A 6 -23.11 25.21 -8.92
CA GLY A 6 -23.31 24.08 -8.00
C GLY A 6 -22.66 22.77 -8.49
N ARG A 7 -22.72 22.54 -9.81
CA ARG A 7 -22.28 21.27 -10.42
C ARG A 7 -20.77 21.21 -10.63
N GLY A 8 -20.12 22.36 -10.85
CA GLY A 8 -18.66 22.48 -10.99
C GLY A 8 -17.96 22.15 -9.69
N ASN A 9 -18.37 22.78 -8.59
CA ASN A 9 -17.85 22.49 -7.24
C ASN A 9 -18.09 21.05 -6.80
N VAL A 10 -19.25 20.45 -7.09
CA VAL A 10 -19.50 19.02 -6.79
C VAL A 10 -18.61 18.10 -7.61
N LEU A 11 -18.39 18.39 -8.90
CA LEU A 11 -17.50 17.61 -9.74
C LEU A 11 -16.04 17.74 -9.31
N ILE A 12 -15.58 18.94 -8.93
CA ILE A 12 -14.23 19.19 -8.42
C ILE A 12 -14.02 18.49 -7.07
N HIS A 13 -14.97 18.58 -6.14
CA HIS A 13 -14.92 17.81 -4.89
C HIS A 13 -14.97 16.29 -5.12
N SER A 14 -15.66 15.82 -6.16
CA SER A 14 -15.64 14.39 -6.53
C SER A 14 -14.33 13.95 -7.17
N LEU A 15 -13.68 14.84 -7.94
CA LEU A 15 -12.40 14.61 -8.61
C LEU A 15 -11.22 14.56 -7.62
N PHE A 16 -11.31 15.25 -6.49
CA PHE A 16 -10.31 15.19 -5.40
C PHE A 16 -10.80 14.35 -4.22
N SER A 17 -11.72 13.43 -4.48
CA SER A 17 -12.23 12.55 -3.42
C SER A 17 -11.19 11.49 -3.05
N PRO A 18 -10.96 11.24 -1.75
CA PRO A 18 -10.13 10.12 -1.30
C PRO A 18 -10.62 8.78 -1.85
N TYR A 19 -11.93 8.61 -2.07
CA TYR A 19 -12.50 7.41 -2.71
C TYR A 19 -12.05 7.25 -4.17
N LEU A 20 -11.93 8.35 -4.92
CA LEU A 20 -11.36 8.28 -6.26
C LEU A 20 -9.90 7.85 -6.19
N THR A 21 -9.16 8.34 -5.19
CA THR A 21 -7.77 7.91 -4.96
C THR A 21 -7.67 6.41 -4.66
N VAL A 22 -8.61 5.84 -3.90
CA VAL A 22 -8.71 4.38 -3.68
C VAL A 22 -8.84 3.64 -5.01
N VAL A 23 -9.79 4.05 -5.85
CA VAL A 23 -10.05 3.40 -7.14
C VAL A 23 -8.84 3.54 -8.06
N LEU A 24 -8.27 4.74 -8.17
CA LEU A 24 -7.10 5.01 -9.01
C LEU A 24 -5.89 4.21 -8.54
N ALA A 25 -5.66 4.11 -7.23
CA ALA A 25 -4.59 3.30 -6.67
C ALA A 25 -4.80 1.80 -6.97
N PHE A 26 -6.01 1.27 -6.78
CA PHE A 26 -6.32 -0.11 -7.15
C PHE A 26 -5.99 -0.38 -8.62
N VAL A 27 -6.44 0.49 -9.53
CA VAL A 27 -6.14 0.37 -10.97
C VAL A 27 -4.64 0.47 -11.23
N LEU A 28 -3.94 1.40 -10.58
CA LEU A 28 -2.49 1.57 -10.71
C LEU A 28 -1.75 0.29 -10.32
N PHE A 29 -2.06 -0.29 -9.16
CA PHE A 29 -1.42 -1.53 -8.68
C PHE A 29 -1.76 -2.72 -9.58
N TYR A 30 -3.00 -2.81 -10.06
CA TYR A 30 -3.40 -3.85 -11.02
C TYR A 30 -2.65 -3.74 -12.36
N CYS A 31 -2.50 -2.52 -12.88
CA CYS A 31 -1.69 -2.27 -14.08
C CYS A 31 -0.21 -2.57 -13.84
N ALA A 32 0.34 -2.17 -12.69
CA ALA A 32 1.71 -2.47 -12.31
C ALA A 32 1.94 -3.98 -12.19
N ASP A 33 0.99 -4.73 -11.64
CA ASP A 33 1.04 -6.18 -11.54
C ASP A 33 1.07 -6.87 -12.92
N ILE A 34 0.22 -6.43 -13.86
CA ILE A 34 0.25 -6.88 -15.25
C ILE A 34 1.59 -6.54 -15.91
N PHE A 35 2.09 -5.33 -15.72
CA PHE A 35 3.37 -4.91 -16.26
C PHE A 35 4.52 -5.78 -15.73
N LEU A 36 4.56 -6.01 -14.41
CA LEU A 36 5.55 -6.90 -13.79
C LEU A 36 5.43 -8.33 -14.35
N LYS A 37 4.21 -8.85 -14.50
CA LYS A 37 3.98 -10.17 -15.09
C LYS A 37 4.63 -10.27 -16.48
N HIS A 38 4.37 -9.31 -17.36
CA HIS A 38 4.97 -9.31 -18.71
C HIS A 38 6.48 -9.08 -18.69
N GLY A 39 6.98 -8.14 -17.88
CA GLY A 39 8.41 -7.84 -17.78
C GLY A 39 9.23 -9.03 -17.27
N PHE A 40 8.72 -9.72 -16.25
CA PHE A 40 9.38 -10.91 -15.72
C PHE A 40 9.21 -12.14 -16.63
N ASP A 41 8.09 -12.27 -17.36
CA ASP A 41 7.93 -13.32 -18.39
C ASP A 41 8.93 -13.14 -19.54
N ALA A 42 9.30 -11.90 -19.87
CA ALA A 42 10.37 -11.59 -20.83
C ALA A 42 11.77 -11.91 -20.27
N PHE A 43 11.97 -11.82 -18.95
CA PHE A 43 13.24 -12.10 -18.27
C PHE A 43 13.44 -13.60 -17.93
N LYS A 44 12.61 -14.51 -18.46
CA LYS A 44 12.55 -15.93 -18.10
C LYS A 44 13.89 -16.67 -18.28
N ARG A 45 14.75 -16.55 -17.27
CA ARG A 45 15.98 -17.33 -17.01
C ARG A 45 15.88 -18.19 -15.74
N ILE A 46 14.79 -18.08 -14.97
CA ILE A 46 14.63 -18.75 -13.68
C ILE A 46 13.52 -19.79 -13.75
N SER A 47 13.86 -21.05 -13.44
CA SER A 47 12.96 -22.20 -13.36
C SER A 47 12.08 -22.18 -12.10
N THR A 48 11.44 -21.04 -11.79
CA THR A 48 10.55 -20.89 -10.64
C THR A 48 9.12 -21.32 -10.96
N SER A 49 8.44 -21.95 -10.01
CA SER A 49 7.04 -22.36 -10.15
C SER A 49 6.12 -21.14 -10.36
N LYS A 50 4.98 -21.33 -11.04
CA LYS A 50 4.00 -20.25 -11.29
C LYS A 50 3.56 -19.54 -10.00
N THR A 51 3.46 -20.27 -8.89
CA THR A 51 3.08 -19.73 -7.58
C THR A 51 4.20 -18.93 -6.91
N ALA A 52 5.46 -19.35 -7.06
CA ALA A 52 6.62 -18.59 -6.61
C ALA A 52 6.71 -17.21 -7.30
N PHE A 53 6.49 -17.20 -8.60
CA PHE A 53 6.52 -15.98 -9.40
C PHE A 53 5.41 -14.99 -9.03
N ALA A 54 4.20 -15.49 -8.79
CA ALA A 54 3.10 -14.65 -8.35
C ALA A 54 3.32 -14.07 -6.94
N ARG A 55 4.03 -14.80 -6.06
CA ARG A 55 4.48 -14.24 -4.76
C ARG A 55 5.53 -13.15 -4.93
N LEU A 56 6.50 -13.35 -5.83
CA LEU A 56 7.52 -12.36 -6.12
C LEU A 56 6.89 -11.02 -6.57
N ARG A 57 5.93 -11.08 -7.49
CA ARG A 57 5.15 -9.91 -7.92
C ARG A 57 4.46 -9.21 -6.74
N ASN A 58 3.82 -9.98 -5.87
CA ASN A 58 3.13 -9.43 -4.70
C ASN A 58 4.11 -8.71 -3.77
N TYR A 59 5.26 -9.34 -3.47
CA TYR A 59 6.29 -8.73 -2.62
C TYR A 59 6.86 -7.45 -3.24
N SER A 60 7.09 -7.41 -4.55
CA SER A 60 7.58 -6.20 -5.23
C SER A 60 6.58 -5.05 -5.12
N LEU A 61 5.29 -5.31 -5.30
CA LEU A 61 4.24 -4.30 -5.17
C LEU A 61 4.07 -3.84 -3.72
N SER A 62 4.17 -4.76 -2.75
CA SER A 62 4.13 -4.44 -1.32
C SER A 62 5.28 -3.53 -0.90
N VAL A 63 6.51 -3.82 -1.35
CA VAL A 63 7.67 -2.95 -1.08
C VAL A 63 7.45 -1.56 -1.67
N PHE A 64 6.97 -1.47 -2.91
CA PHE A 64 6.69 -0.18 -3.54
C PHE A 64 5.62 0.60 -2.77
N HIS A 65 4.54 -0.08 -2.38
CA HIS A 65 3.48 0.49 -1.58
C HIS A 65 4.03 1.05 -0.27
N ALA A 66 4.70 0.22 0.53
CA ALA A 66 5.20 0.59 1.85
C ALA A 66 6.22 1.74 1.79
N LEU A 67 7.06 1.80 0.75
CA LEU A 67 7.94 2.95 0.52
C LEU A 67 7.12 4.23 0.27
N ALA A 68 6.16 4.18 -0.66
CA ALA A 68 5.38 5.37 -1.02
C ALA A 68 4.47 5.85 0.12
N SER A 69 3.69 4.94 0.72
CA SER A 69 2.73 5.27 1.78
C SER A 69 3.42 5.54 3.12
N GLY A 70 4.45 4.76 3.49
CA GLY A 70 5.15 4.91 4.75
C GLY A 70 5.97 6.20 4.81
N PHE A 71 6.75 6.53 3.75
CA PHE A 71 7.43 7.83 3.71
C PHE A 71 6.45 9.00 3.57
N GLY A 72 5.37 8.84 2.80
CA GLY A 72 4.32 9.85 2.71
C GLY A 72 3.68 10.13 4.08
N ALA A 73 3.34 9.08 4.84
CA ALA A 73 2.80 9.19 6.19
C ALA A 73 3.79 9.85 7.15
N LEU A 74 5.08 9.48 7.08
CA LEU A 74 6.13 10.10 7.89
C LEU A 74 6.24 11.60 7.61
N ILE A 75 6.28 11.99 6.33
CA ILE A 75 6.34 13.40 5.94
C ILE A 75 5.10 14.15 6.44
N CYS A 76 3.90 13.59 6.27
CA CYS A 76 2.67 14.21 6.76
C CYS A 76 2.69 14.43 8.28
N LEU A 77 3.13 13.43 9.05
CA LEU A 77 3.23 13.51 10.51
C LEU A 77 4.28 14.52 10.99
N LEU A 78 5.37 14.71 10.23
CA LEU A 78 6.42 15.69 10.56
C LEU A 78 6.06 17.12 10.17
N VAL A 79 5.33 17.31 9.07
CA VAL A 79 4.98 18.63 8.54
C VAL A 79 3.71 19.19 9.21
N CYS A 80 2.74 18.34 9.54
CA CYS A 80 1.48 18.78 10.14
C CYS A 80 1.60 18.78 11.66
N GLU A 81 1.95 19.92 12.26
CA GLU A 81 2.10 20.04 13.72
C GLU A 81 0.84 19.65 14.50
N ASP A 82 -0.33 19.85 13.91
CA ASP A 82 -1.62 19.59 14.56
C ASP A 82 -1.87 18.09 14.77
N PHE A 83 -1.23 17.22 13.99
CA PHE A 83 -1.39 15.76 14.11
C PHE A 83 -0.83 15.18 15.41
N LEU A 84 0.16 15.85 16.01
CA LEU A 84 0.70 15.47 17.32
C LEU A 84 -0.06 16.10 18.48
N LYS A 85 -0.75 17.22 18.23
CA LYS A 85 -1.54 17.95 19.24
C LYS A 85 -2.95 17.37 19.37
N ASP A 86 -3.53 16.91 18.26
CA ASP A 86 -4.85 16.29 18.21
C ASP A 86 -4.86 15.08 17.26
N ILE A 87 -4.76 13.89 17.84
CA ILE A 87 -4.74 12.62 17.09
C ILE A 87 -6.15 12.20 16.63
N ILE A 88 -7.20 12.82 17.17
CA ILE A 88 -8.59 12.37 16.95
C ILE A 88 -9.26 13.19 15.84
N THR A 89 -9.18 14.52 15.91
CA THR A 89 -9.95 15.38 15.00
C THR A 89 -9.10 16.14 13.98
N ALA A 90 -7.77 16.17 14.14
CA ALA A 90 -6.94 16.81 13.14
C ALA A 90 -7.04 16.10 11.79
N GLU A 91 -7.19 16.89 10.74
CA GLU A 91 -7.39 16.40 9.39
C GLU A 91 -6.48 17.10 8.39
N ASN A 92 -6.15 16.39 7.30
CA ASN A 92 -5.40 16.96 6.19
C ASN A 92 -5.78 16.23 4.90
N GLU A 93 -6.06 16.99 3.84
CA GLU A 93 -6.44 16.42 2.54
C GLU A 93 -5.39 15.48 1.96
N ILE A 94 -4.10 15.82 2.07
CA ILE A 94 -3.00 14.98 1.57
C ILE A 94 -2.96 13.66 2.34
N ALA A 95 -3.18 13.69 3.66
CA ALA A 95 -3.22 12.49 4.49
C ALA A 95 -4.36 11.55 4.06
N TYR A 96 -5.55 12.07 3.75
CA TYR A 96 -6.64 11.24 3.22
C TYR A 96 -6.29 10.60 1.87
N HIS A 97 -5.54 11.28 1.00
CA HIS A 97 -5.09 10.71 -0.27
C HIS A 97 -4.03 9.62 -0.06
N ILE A 98 -3.13 9.76 0.93
CA ILE A 98 -2.17 8.71 1.30
C ILE A 98 -2.91 7.47 1.86
N ILE A 99 -3.90 7.67 2.73
CA ILE A 99 -4.74 6.60 3.26
C ILE A 99 -5.55 5.95 2.12
N GLY A 100 -6.09 6.75 1.21
CA GLY A 100 -6.82 6.27 0.03
C GLY A 100 -5.94 5.44 -0.90
N PHE A 101 -4.72 5.91 -1.19
CA PHE A 101 -3.71 5.17 -1.95
C PHE A 101 -3.42 3.81 -1.32
N SER A 102 -3.28 3.78 0.00
CA SER A 102 -3.00 2.56 0.75
C SER A 102 -4.17 1.60 0.77
N THR A 103 -5.38 2.12 0.93
CA THR A 103 -6.62 1.33 0.88
C THR A 103 -6.77 0.66 -0.49
N GLY A 104 -6.51 1.39 -1.58
CA GLY A 104 -6.57 0.85 -2.94
C GLY A 104 -5.55 -0.26 -3.18
N TYR A 105 -4.34 -0.11 -2.64
CA TYR A 105 -3.33 -1.17 -2.63
C TYR A 105 -3.80 -2.42 -1.87
N PHE A 106 -4.32 -2.28 -0.65
CA PHE A 106 -4.75 -3.44 0.14
C PHE A 106 -5.89 -4.20 -0.53
N PHE A 107 -6.83 -3.51 -1.19
CA PHE A 107 -7.82 -4.17 -2.03
C PHE A 107 -7.19 -5.00 -3.15
N HIS A 108 -6.17 -4.46 -3.82
CA HIS A 108 -5.43 -5.18 -4.86
C HIS A 108 -4.70 -6.39 -4.27
N ASP A 109 -4.02 -6.26 -3.14
CA ASP A 109 -3.28 -7.35 -2.50
C ASP A 109 -4.22 -8.49 -2.08
N ILE A 110 -5.37 -8.18 -1.46
CA ILE A 110 -6.40 -9.18 -1.14
C ILE A 110 -6.87 -9.89 -2.41
N TYR A 111 -7.21 -9.13 -3.46
CA TYR A 111 -7.66 -9.67 -4.74
C TYR A 111 -6.61 -10.62 -5.36
N HIS A 112 -5.34 -10.20 -5.42
CA HIS A 112 -4.25 -10.98 -5.98
C HIS A 112 -4.01 -12.29 -5.20
N ASN A 113 -4.05 -12.23 -3.86
CA ASN A 113 -3.88 -13.40 -3.01
C ASN A 113 -5.02 -14.42 -3.16
N ILE A 114 -6.27 -13.94 -3.29
CA ILE A 114 -7.44 -14.80 -3.55
C ILE A 114 -7.33 -15.47 -4.93
N CYS A 115 -7.09 -14.68 -5.99
CA CYS A 115 -7.03 -15.19 -7.36
C CYS A 115 -5.88 -16.18 -7.60
N THR A 116 -4.76 -16.01 -6.90
CA THR A 116 -3.60 -16.89 -7.05
C THR A 116 -3.70 -18.17 -6.20
N GLY A 117 -4.69 -18.26 -5.29
CA GLY A 117 -4.89 -19.42 -4.43
C GLY A 117 -3.77 -19.63 -3.40
N ILE A 118 -2.98 -18.59 -3.10
CA ILE A 118 -1.92 -18.61 -2.07
C ILE A 118 -2.54 -18.56 -0.64
N CYS A 119 -3.85 -18.33 -0.58
CA CYS A 119 -4.68 -18.09 0.60
C CYS A 119 -4.44 -19.03 1.80
N SER A 120 -4.21 -20.35 1.59
CA SER A 120 -4.18 -21.32 2.70
C SER A 120 -3.02 -21.16 3.69
N ARG A 121 -1.91 -20.50 3.32
CA ARG A 121 -0.75 -20.32 4.23
C ARG A 121 -0.74 -18.95 4.93
N SER A 122 -1.64 -18.04 4.57
CA SER A 122 -1.58 -16.64 5.02
C SER A 122 -2.96 -16.02 5.27
N LEU A 123 -3.93 -16.80 5.76
CA LEU A 123 -5.24 -16.28 6.17
C LEU A 123 -5.12 -15.17 7.22
N GLU A 124 -4.16 -15.28 8.15
CA GLU A 124 -3.87 -14.25 9.14
C GLU A 124 -3.58 -12.89 8.49
N ILE A 125 -2.76 -12.88 7.44
CA ILE A 125 -2.38 -11.65 6.71
C ILE A 125 -3.59 -11.08 5.94
N ILE A 126 -4.41 -11.94 5.32
CA ILE A 126 -5.61 -11.50 4.60
C ILE A 126 -6.61 -10.87 5.58
N ILE A 127 -6.83 -11.51 6.73
CA ILE A 127 -7.70 -10.97 7.79
C ILE A 127 -7.16 -9.63 8.27
N HIS A 128 -5.85 -9.53 8.49
CA HIS A 128 -5.20 -8.26 8.84
C HIS A 128 -5.48 -7.17 7.78
N HIS A 129 -5.28 -7.45 6.49
CA HIS A 129 -5.58 -6.49 5.42
C HIS A 129 -7.06 -6.09 5.38
N ILE A 130 -7.99 -7.02 5.61
CA ILE A 130 -9.43 -6.72 5.70
C ILE A 130 -9.70 -5.77 6.87
N THR A 131 -9.08 -5.99 8.03
CA THR A 131 -9.20 -5.11 9.20
C THR A 131 -8.66 -3.71 8.87
N VAL A 132 -7.46 -3.62 8.31
CA VAL A 132 -6.83 -2.34 7.93
C VAL A 132 -7.67 -1.57 6.92
N VAL A 133 -8.16 -2.23 5.86
CA VAL A 133 -9.05 -1.62 4.85
C VAL A 133 -10.32 -1.09 5.50
N THR A 134 -10.95 -1.87 6.37
CA THR A 134 -12.18 -1.46 7.06
C THR A 134 -11.92 -0.23 7.92
N SER A 135 -10.84 -0.23 8.70
CA SER A 135 -10.44 0.92 9.53
C SER A 135 -10.16 2.17 8.68
N PHE A 136 -9.47 2.04 7.55
CA PHE A 136 -9.16 3.17 6.68
C PHE A 136 -10.40 3.72 5.97
N LEU A 137 -11.33 2.87 5.55
CA LEU A 137 -12.62 3.32 4.99
C LEU A 137 -13.45 4.09 6.02
N ILE A 138 -13.44 3.68 7.29
CA ILE A 138 -14.07 4.43 8.38
C ILE A 138 -13.41 5.80 8.54
N VAL A 139 -12.07 5.87 8.57
CA VAL A 139 -11.32 7.13 8.67
C VAL A 139 -11.65 8.07 7.51
N ILE A 140 -11.70 7.56 6.28
CA ILE A 140 -12.07 8.33 5.09
C ILE A 140 -13.54 8.81 5.18
N GLN A 141 -14.46 7.94 5.58
CA GLN A 141 -15.89 8.23 5.60
C GLN A 141 -16.29 9.23 6.68
N TYR A 142 -15.72 9.09 7.88
CA TYR A 142 -16.09 9.90 9.04
C TYR A 142 -15.13 11.08 9.28
N ARG A 143 -14.01 11.14 8.54
CA ARG A 143 -13.02 12.23 8.63
C ARG A 143 -12.47 12.41 10.05
N ILE A 144 -12.20 11.30 10.73
CA ILE A 144 -11.64 11.26 12.10
C ILE A 144 -10.50 10.26 12.16
N LEU A 145 -9.63 10.38 13.17
CA LEU A 145 -8.51 9.47 13.43
C LEU A 145 -7.49 9.38 12.29
N VAL A 146 -7.35 10.47 11.52
CA VAL A 146 -6.38 10.54 10.40
C VAL A 146 -4.94 10.32 10.88
N PRO A 147 -4.47 11.00 11.94
CA PRO A 147 -3.11 10.77 12.43
C PRO A 147 -2.89 9.33 12.90
N TYR A 148 -3.90 8.73 13.54
CA TYR A 148 -3.86 7.32 13.95
C TYR A 148 -3.68 6.38 12.75
N ALA A 149 -4.41 6.61 11.65
CA ALA A 149 -4.24 5.85 10.42
C ALA A 149 -2.84 6.03 9.80
N LEU A 150 -2.29 7.24 9.84
CA LEU A 150 -0.92 7.50 9.38
C LEU A 150 0.14 6.79 10.23
N PHE A 151 -0.02 6.76 11.56
CA PHE A 151 0.85 5.95 12.43
C PHE A 151 0.74 4.46 12.10
N GLY A 152 -0.47 3.98 11.80
CA GLY A 152 -0.67 2.63 11.29
C GLY A 152 0.14 2.34 10.03
N LEU A 153 0.18 3.29 9.07
CA LEU A 153 0.99 3.18 7.86
C LEU A 153 2.50 3.19 8.12
N LEU A 154 2.99 3.80 9.21
CA LEU A 154 4.40 3.72 9.55
C LEU A 154 4.85 2.30 9.91
N MET A 155 3.93 1.47 10.42
CA MET A 155 4.24 0.06 10.73
C MET A 155 4.53 -0.75 9.46
N GLU A 156 4.02 -0.31 8.30
CA GLU A 156 4.32 -0.91 7.00
C GLU A 156 5.76 -0.67 6.55
N LEU A 157 6.49 0.29 7.12
CA LEU A 157 7.92 0.45 6.79
C LEU A 157 8.73 -0.80 7.14
N ASN A 158 8.33 -1.55 8.16
CA ASN A 158 8.96 -2.83 8.50
C ASN A 158 8.68 -3.91 7.45
N SER A 159 7.53 -3.85 6.77
CA SER A 159 7.18 -4.81 5.72
C SER A 159 8.07 -4.67 4.48
N ILE A 160 8.71 -3.52 4.26
CA ILE A 160 9.76 -3.31 3.23
C ILE A 160 10.89 -4.31 3.39
N PHE A 161 11.44 -4.44 4.60
CA PHE A 161 12.56 -5.33 4.89
C PHE A 161 12.12 -6.79 4.83
N LEU A 162 10.94 -7.10 5.39
CA LEU A 162 10.38 -8.45 5.36
C LEU A 162 10.19 -8.97 3.92
N HIS A 163 9.51 -8.20 3.08
CA HIS A 163 9.26 -8.55 1.68
C HIS A 163 10.53 -8.47 0.83
N GLY A 164 11.39 -7.47 1.09
CA GLY A 164 12.69 -7.35 0.46
C GLY A 164 13.55 -8.59 0.66
N ARG A 165 13.57 -9.16 1.88
CA ARG A 165 14.28 -10.41 2.17
C ARG A 165 13.74 -11.58 1.36
N HIS A 166 12.42 -11.71 1.24
CA HIS A 166 11.82 -12.75 0.41
C HIS A 166 12.19 -12.58 -1.07
N ILE A 167 12.20 -11.35 -1.59
CA ILE A 167 12.66 -11.05 -2.95
C ILE A 167 14.13 -11.50 -3.12
N MET A 168 15.01 -11.14 -2.18
CA MET A 168 16.43 -11.54 -2.22
C MET A 168 16.62 -13.07 -2.26
N LEU A 169 15.82 -13.81 -1.48
CA LEU A 169 15.83 -15.29 -1.50
C LEU A 169 15.36 -15.85 -2.85
N TYR A 170 14.42 -15.21 -3.54
CA TYR A 170 14.00 -15.63 -4.88
C TYR A 170 15.07 -15.39 -5.95
N PHE A 171 15.96 -14.43 -5.74
CA PHE A 171 17.11 -14.17 -6.62
C PHE A 171 18.38 -14.95 -6.23
N ASP A 172 18.27 -15.91 -5.31
CA ASP A 172 19.38 -16.76 -4.84
C ASP A 172 20.57 -15.95 -4.30
N ILE A 173 20.28 -14.80 -3.67
CA ILE A 173 21.30 -13.99 -3.00
C ILE A 173 21.79 -14.72 -1.75
N ASP A 174 23.10 -14.88 -1.61
CA ASP A 174 23.73 -15.55 -0.47
C ASP A 174 23.26 -14.91 0.85
N PRO A 175 22.69 -15.70 1.80
CA PRO A 175 22.33 -15.23 3.12
C PRO A 175 23.49 -14.63 3.92
N ASN A 176 24.73 -14.98 3.60
CA ASN A 176 25.92 -14.41 4.22
C ASN A 176 26.33 -13.06 3.62
N SER A 177 25.73 -12.66 2.49
CA SER A 177 26.05 -11.40 1.84
C SER A 177 25.73 -10.20 2.74
N VAL A 178 26.56 -9.15 2.62
CA VAL A 178 26.38 -7.90 3.38
C VAL A 178 25.00 -7.29 3.11
N VAL A 179 24.49 -7.41 1.87
CA VAL A 179 23.17 -6.91 1.47
C VAL A 179 22.05 -7.65 2.21
N TYR A 180 22.09 -8.99 2.24
CA TYR A 180 21.09 -9.78 2.95
C TYR A 180 21.14 -9.55 4.46
N GLN A 181 22.34 -9.54 5.05
CA GLN A 181 22.52 -9.31 6.49
C GLN A 181 22.10 -7.92 6.94
N THR A 182 22.34 -6.89 6.10
CA THR A 182 21.89 -5.53 6.40
C THR A 182 20.37 -5.44 6.37
N ASN A 183 19.72 -6.02 5.35
CA ASN A 183 18.26 -6.09 5.27
C ASN A 183 17.67 -6.84 6.49
N PHE A 184 18.26 -7.98 6.84
CA PHE A 184 17.83 -8.76 8.01
C PHE A 184 17.91 -7.96 9.32
N LYS A 185 19.01 -7.24 9.55
CA LYS A 185 19.22 -6.45 10.78
C LYS A 185 18.37 -5.17 10.84
N ALA A 186 17.94 -4.64 9.69
CA ALA A 186 17.11 -3.45 9.62
C ALA A 186 15.64 -3.70 10.00
N ASN A 187 15.20 -4.96 9.97
CA ASN A 187 13.89 -5.38 10.46
C ASN A 187 13.95 -5.60 11.99
N ILE A 188 13.75 -4.53 12.77
CA ILE A 188 13.67 -4.56 14.25
C ILE A 188 12.27 -4.97 14.71
#